data_AF-A0A7V7QIY1-F1
#
_entry.id   AF-A0A7V7QIY1-F1
#
_cell.length_a   1.000
_cell.length_b   1.000
_cell.length_c   1.000
_cell.angle_alpha   90.00
_cell.angle_beta   90.00
_cell.angle_gamma   90.00
#
_symmetry.space_group_name_H-M   'P 1'
#
loop_
_entity.id
_entity.type
_entity.pdbx_description
1 polymer ?
#
loop_
_entity_poly.entity_id
_entity_poly.type
_entity_poly.pdbx_seq_one_letter_code
_entity_poly.pdbx_strand_id
1 'polypeptide(L)'
;MNNKVSCSIVRDLLPNYIDKLTEDETNYIIEDHLSNCTNCKLIYEEMSSEMEDNTYKNEVIKEKKIKDLLEKAKLGYIIKKVFKIIRILTIVLYLIMNGILGYVIFSNTQYFSITERNTIQNTMLLFSITFLIPSILILILFVKNTNNILKIIKGVIQLILLISLPFIWIIGLIISLRMPSSTTNPENYAKKEECVEELLNNQEFVMLPDTLPNNIVDVDYFYKYEVIFDDQYLNLEISWTYQDYVDYENEKLRMQSFKPINSQVVEDGFQMHYTLGNNKKDKQHFRFGYDDVTKRVIYRIYYEWVS
;
A
#
# COMPACT_ATOMS: atom_id res chain seq x y z
N MET A 1 9.76 18.22 97.26
CA MET A 1 9.40 19.58 96.79
C MET A 1 8.47 19.39 95.61
N ASN A 2 7.19 19.78 95.73
CA ASN A 2 6.22 19.68 94.63
C ASN A 2 6.44 20.84 93.66
N ASN A 3 7.30 20.64 92.67
CA ASN A 3 7.42 21.55 91.53
C ASN A 3 6.22 21.30 90.59
N LYS A 4 5.13 22.04 90.80
CA LYS A 4 4.09 22.14 89.77
C LYS A 4 4.71 22.88 88.58
N VAL A 5 5.05 22.15 87.53
CA VAL A 5 5.56 22.71 86.27
C VAL A 5 4.49 23.62 85.66
N SER A 6 4.90 24.79 85.17
CA SER A 6 3.96 25.78 84.62
C SER A 6 3.40 25.33 83.26
N CYS A 7 2.19 25.79 82.94
CA CYS A 7 1.56 25.51 81.66
C CYS A 7 2.39 26.03 80.46
N SER A 8 3.19 27.08 80.64
CA SER A 8 4.08 27.60 79.60
C SER A 8 5.16 26.57 79.23
N ILE A 9 5.80 25.97 80.24
CA ILE A 9 6.83 24.96 80.03
C ILE A 9 6.25 23.71 79.37
N VAL A 10 5.06 23.27 79.83
CA VAL A 10 4.40 22.10 79.23
C VAL A 10 3.99 22.37 77.78
N ARG A 11 3.52 23.58 77.45
CA ARG A 11 3.20 23.98 76.05
C ARG A 11 4.42 24.05 75.15
N ASP A 12 5.56 24.52 75.66
CA ASP A 12 6.81 24.56 74.89
C ASP A 12 7.36 23.16 74.62
N LEU A 13 7.13 22.22 75.55
CA LEU A 13 7.59 20.83 75.45
C LEU A 13 6.59 19.90 74.75
N LEU A 14 5.32 20.30 74.65
CA LEU A 14 4.22 19.53 74.04
C LEU A 14 4.52 19.05 72.61
N PRO A 15 5.06 19.89 71.70
CA PRO A 15 5.44 19.43 70.36
C PRO A 15 6.49 18.31 70.39
N ASN A 16 7.55 18.46 71.21
CA ASN A 16 8.60 17.44 71.35
C ASN A 16 8.06 16.15 72.00
N TYR A 17 7.09 16.27 72.91
CA TYR A 17 6.41 15.12 73.52
C TYR A 17 5.57 14.35 72.50
N ILE A 18 4.81 15.04 71.64
CA ILE A 18 4.02 14.41 70.58
C ILE A 18 4.93 13.71 69.56
N ASP A 19 6.06 14.33 69.21
CA ASP A 19 7.10 13.74 68.34
C ASP A 19 7.94 12.64 69.02
N LYS A 20 7.68 12.33 70.29
CA LYS A 20 8.41 11.34 71.12
C LYS A 20 9.92 11.60 71.21
N LEU A 21 10.30 12.87 71.30
CA LEU A 21 11.69 13.34 71.42
C LEU A 21 12.07 13.71 72.86
N THR A 22 11.21 13.43 73.83
CA THR A 22 11.40 13.68 75.26
C THR A 22 11.81 12.42 76.01
N GLU A 23 12.64 12.57 77.04
CA GLU A 23 13.05 11.47 77.93
C GLU A 23 11.93 11.05 78.88
N ASP A 24 11.99 9.82 79.40
CA ASP A 24 10.93 9.22 80.24
C ASP A 24 10.56 10.05 81.48
N GLU A 25 11.55 10.68 82.10
CA GLU A 25 11.32 11.58 83.25
C GLU A 25 10.49 12.81 82.84
N THR A 26 10.74 13.34 81.64
CA THR A 26 10.00 14.48 81.10
C THR A 26 8.57 14.06 80.70
N ASN A 27 8.40 12.84 80.18
CA ASN A 27 7.09 12.29 79.84
C ASN A 27 6.18 12.20 81.06
N TYR A 28 6.69 11.67 82.19
CA TYR A 28 5.93 11.57 83.43
C TYR A 28 5.42 12.93 83.94
N ILE A 29 6.27 13.95 83.86
CA ILE A 29 5.93 15.32 84.28
C ILE A 29 4.83 15.93 83.39
N ILE A 30 4.91 15.69 82.07
CA ILE A 30 3.91 16.18 81.11
C ILE A 30 2.58 15.45 81.31
N GLU A 31 2.59 14.13 81.49
CA GLU A 31 1.39 13.32 81.72
C GLU A 31 0.66 13.70 83.02
N ASP A 32 1.41 13.88 84.12
CA ASP A 32 0.85 14.38 85.38
C ASP A 32 0.21 15.76 85.20
N HIS A 33 0.83 16.67 84.44
CA HIS A 33 0.26 17.99 84.16
C HIS A 33 -0.99 17.93 83.28
N LEU A 34 -1.00 17.09 82.24
CA LEU A 34 -2.16 16.91 81.35
C LEU A 34 -3.36 16.29 82.09
N SER A 35 -3.12 15.44 83.09
CA SER A 35 -4.17 14.88 83.94
C SER A 35 -4.86 15.92 84.82
N ASN A 36 -4.12 16.98 85.20
CA ASN A 36 -4.55 17.98 86.17
C ASN A 36 -4.88 19.35 85.53
N CYS A 37 -4.61 19.56 84.23
CA CYS A 37 -4.81 20.83 83.53
C CYS A 37 -5.60 20.66 82.24
N THR A 38 -6.89 21.04 82.28
CA THR A 38 -7.82 20.94 81.14
C THR A 38 -7.36 21.76 79.92
N ASN A 39 -6.73 22.92 80.14
CA ASN A 39 -6.30 23.80 79.06
C ASN A 39 -5.12 23.21 78.26
N CYS A 40 -4.12 22.64 78.95
CA CYS A 40 -3.01 21.96 78.29
C CYS A 40 -3.47 20.67 77.60
N LYS A 41 -4.46 19.98 78.17
CA LYS A 41 -5.08 18.80 77.55
C LYS A 41 -5.77 19.11 76.22
N LEU A 42 -6.55 20.20 76.15
CA LEU A 42 -7.20 20.62 74.90
C LEU A 42 -6.18 20.93 73.80
N ILE A 43 -5.09 21.62 74.14
CA ILE A 43 -4.02 21.96 73.18
C ILE A 43 -3.29 20.70 72.69
N TYR A 44 -3.04 19.74 73.58
CA TYR A 44 -2.49 18.44 73.20
C TYR A 44 -3.39 17.69 72.22
N GLU A 45 -4.70 17.62 72.51
CA GLU A 45 -5.69 16.95 71.65
C GLU A 45 -5.77 17.62 70.28
N GLU A 46 -5.79 18.96 70.23
CA GLU A 46 -5.78 19.74 68.98
C GLU A 46 -4.53 19.45 68.15
N MET A 47 -3.33 19.58 68.74
CA MET A 47 -2.06 19.34 68.05
C MET A 47 -1.87 17.89 67.60
N SER A 48 -2.32 16.91 68.41
CA SER A 48 -2.23 15.49 68.06
C SER A 48 -3.19 15.14 66.91
N SER A 49 -4.39 15.71 66.89
CA SER A 49 -5.38 15.47 65.84
C SER A 49 -4.94 16.02 64.48
N GLU A 50 -4.33 17.22 64.44
CA GLU A 50 -3.77 17.78 63.21
C GLU A 50 -2.63 16.92 62.64
N MET A 51 -1.82 16.29 63.50
CA MET A 51 -0.73 15.40 63.07
C MET A 51 -1.24 14.09 62.48
N GLU A 52 -2.25 13.47 63.09
CA GLU A 52 -2.87 12.26 62.58
C GLU A 52 -3.56 12.50 61.22
N ASP A 53 -4.29 13.60 61.07
CA ASP A 53 -4.95 13.98 59.82
C ASP A 53 -3.93 14.26 58.70
N ASN A 54 -2.85 14.97 59.01
CA ASN A 54 -1.79 15.24 58.04
C ASN A 54 -1.04 13.95 57.64
N THR A 55 -0.82 13.03 58.57
CA THR A 55 -0.17 11.74 58.32
C THR A 55 -1.06 10.86 57.44
N TYR A 56 -2.33 10.70 57.80
CA TYR A 56 -3.32 9.96 57.02
C TYR A 56 -3.47 10.53 55.60
N LYS A 57 -3.60 11.86 55.47
CA LYS A 57 -3.70 12.53 54.17
C LYS A 57 -2.44 12.31 53.33
N ASN A 58 -1.26 12.35 53.93
CA ASN A 58 0.00 12.07 53.24
C ASN A 58 0.13 10.61 52.80
N GLU A 59 -0.34 9.66 53.61
CA GLU A 59 -0.38 8.23 53.27
C GLU A 59 -1.35 7.96 52.12
N VAL A 60 -2.57 8.50 52.17
CA VAL A 60 -3.56 8.39 51.09
C VAL A 60 -3.03 9.01 49.79
N ILE A 61 -2.35 10.16 49.85
CA ILE A 61 -1.70 10.78 48.68
C ILE A 61 -0.56 9.90 48.14
N LYS A 62 0.25 9.29 49.01
CA LYS A 62 1.32 8.35 48.61
C LYS A 62 0.75 7.10 47.96
N GLU A 63 -0.26 6.48 48.55
CA GLU A 63 -0.93 5.30 47.97
C GLU A 63 -1.53 5.60 46.60
N LYS A 64 -2.20 6.75 46.47
CA LYS A 64 -2.77 7.18 45.19
C LYS A 64 -1.67 7.38 44.14
N LYS A 65 -0.56 8.03 44.49
CA LYS A 65 0.61 8.18 43.59
C LYS A 65 1.21 6.83 43.20
N ILE A 66 1.34 5.89 44.13
CA ILE A 66 1.85 4.54 43.86
C ILE A 66 0.90 3.79 42.92
N LYS A 67 -0.41 3.84 43.16
CA LYS A 67 -1.42 3.26 42.27
C LYS A 67 -1.33 3.86 40.85
N ASP A 68 -1.26 5.18 40.72
CA ASP A 68 -1.10 5.86 39.43
C ASP A 68 0.18 5.44 38.69
N LEU A 69 1.30 5.28 39.40
CA LEU A 69 2.57 4.82 38.82
C LEU A 69 2.47 3.36 38.35
N LEU A 70 1.83 2.49 39.13
CA LEU A 70 1.60 1.09 38.79
C LEU A 70 0.66 0.96 37.58
N GLU A 71 -0.39 1.77 37.50
CA GLU A 71 -1.30 1.81 36.34
C GLU A 71 -0.59 2.28 35.08
N LYS A 72 0.20 3.37 35.16
CA LYS A 72 1.04 3.83 34.03
C LYS A 72 2.06 2.77 33.59
N ALA A 73 2.66 2.05 34.53
CA ALA A 73 3.60 0.98 34.23
C ALA A 73 2.92 -0.22 33.54
N LYS A 74 1.72 -0.62 34.01
CA LYS A 74 0.90 -1.66 33.38
C LYS A 74 0.51 -1.27 31.95
N LEU A 75 0.04 -0.04 31.75
CA LEU A 75 -0.32 0.46 30.43
C LEU A 75 0.89 0.47 29.48
N GLY A 76 2.05 0.94 29.94
CA GLY A 76 3.28 0.92 29.17
C GLY A 76 3.75 -0.49 28.78
N TYR A 77 3.51 -1.49 29.62
CA TYR A 77 3.80 -2.90 29.31
C TYR A 77 2.85 -3.45 28.25
N ILE A 78 1.54 -3.19 28.37
CA ILE A 78 0.53 -3.60 27.39
C ILE A 78 0.85 -3.00 26.01
N ILE A 79 1.13 -1.69 25.97
CA ILE A 79 1.51 -0.98 24.74
C ILE A 79 2.72 -1.64 24.08
N LYS A 80 3.79 -1.95 24.83
CA LYS A 80 4.97 -2.64 24.29
C LYS A 80 4.63 -4.02 23.70
N LYS A 81 3.75 -4.77 24.34
CA LYS A 81 3.30 -6.08 23.85
C LYS A 81 2.51 -5.95 22.55
N VAL A 82 1.60 -4.98 22.48
CA VAL A 82 0.80 -4.67 21.28
C VAL A 82 1.70 -4.27 20.11
N PHE A 83 2.66 -3.36 20.31
CA PHE A 83 3.60 -2.96 19.26
C PHE A 83 4.43 -4.13 18.72
N LYS A 84 4.81 -5.08 19.58
CA LYS A 84 5.51 -6.30 19.17
C LYS A 84 4.64 -7.18 18.27
N ILE A 85 3.37 -7.35 18.61
CA ILE A 85 2.41 -8.14 17.81
C ILE A 85 2.16 -7.46 16.47
N ILE A 86 1.85 -6.15 16.47
CA ILE A 86 1.63 -5.36 15.25
C ILE A 86 2.83 -5.50 14.32
N ARG A 87 4.04 -5.53 14.87
CA ARG A 87 5.25 -5.64 14.07
C ARG A 87 5.39 -6.97 13.34
N ILE A 88 5.06 -8.07 14.02
CA ILE A 88 5.04 -9.39 13.40
C ILE A 88 3.96 -9.41 12.32
N LEU A 89 2.78 -8.88 12.63
CA LEU A 89 1.66 -8.82 11.69
C LEU A 89 2.01 -8.04 10.41
N THR A 90 2.68 -6.88 10.53
CA THR A 90 3.11 -6.09 9.37
C THR A 90 4.03 -6.86 8.44
N ILE A 91 4.90 -7.72 8.99
CA ILE A 91 5.85 -8.51 8.19
C ILE A 91 5.13 -9.63 7.48
N VAL A 92 4.25 -10.34 8.19
CA VAL A 92 3.44 -11.41 7.60
C VAL A 92 2.57 -10.87 6.47
N LEU A 93 1.88 -9.75 6.71
CA LEU A 93 1.08 -9.08 5.68
C LEU A 93 1.94 -8.70 4.46
N TYR A 94 3.12 -8.12 4.68
CA TYR A 94 4.02 -7.76 3.59
C TYR A 94 4.48 -8.99 2.78
N LEU A 95 4.81 -10.10 3.43
CA LEU A 95 5.20 -11.33 2.72
C LEU A 95 4.06 -11.89 1.85
N ILE A 96 2.84 -11.90 2.38
CA ILE A 96 1.65 -12.34 1.63
C ILE A 96 1.41 -11.44 0.42
N MET A 97 1.43 -10.11 0.62
CA MET A 97 1.24 -9.13 -0.45
C MET A 97 2.29 -9.29 -1.56
N ASN A 98 3.57 -9.44 -1.22
CA ASN A 98 4.61 -9.68 -2.23
C ASN A 98 4.47 -11.04 -2.92
N GLY A 99 3.99 -12.07 -2.23
CA GLY A 99 3.69 -13.37 -2.83
C GLY A 99 2.59 -13.27 -3.89
N ILE A 100 1.51 -12.56 -3.59
CA ILE A 100 0.42 -12.30 -4.55
C ILE A 100 0.93 -11.47 -5.73
N LEU A 101 1.69 -10.40 -5.48
CA LEU A 101 2.25 -9.58 -6.54
C LEU A 101 3.20 -10.39 -7.45
N GLY A 102 4.05 -11.23 -6.86
CA GLY A 102 4.93 -12.14 -7.60
C GLY A 102 4.15 -13.15 -8.45
N TYR A 103 3.05 -13.70 -7.91
CA TYR A 103 2.16 -14.59 -8.66
C TYR A 103 1.51 -13.89 -9.86
N VAL A 104 0.98 -12.68 -9.68
CA VAL A 104 0.36 -11.87 -10.75
C VAL A 104 1.40 -11.52 -11.82
N ILE A 105 2.61 -11.14 -11.43
CA ILE A 105 3.71 -10.88 -12.36
C ILE A 105 4.04 -12.15 -13.15
N PHE A 106 4.16 -13.29 -12.48
CA PHE A 106 4.47 -14.57 -13.11
C PHE A 106 3.39 -14.99 -14.11
N SER A 107 2.10 -14.89 -13.74
CA SER A 107 0.98 -15.19 -14.64
C SER A 107 0.96 -14.27 -15.86
N ASN A 108 1.39 -13.02 -15.69
CA ASN A 108 1.38 -12.02 -16.75
C ASN A 108 2.69 -11.98 -17.57
N THR A 109 3.64 -12.91 -17.33
CA THR A 109 4.94 -12.92 -18.02
C THR A 109 4.85 -12.97 -19.55
N GLN A 110 3.86 -13.68 -20.07
CA GLN A 110 3.60 -13.81 -21.50
C GLN A 110 3.24 -12.46 -22.16
N TYR A 111 2.73 -11.51 -21.39
CA TYR A 111 2.36 -10.18 -21.89
C TYR A 111 3.53 -9.19 -21.83
N PHE A 112 4.57 -9.45 -21.03
CA PHE A 112 5.78 -8.62 -21.05
C PHE A 112 6.55 -8.73 -22.37
N SER A 113 6.44 -9.82 -23.13
CA SER A 113 7.09 -9.92 -24.46
C SER A 113 6.45 -8.99 -25.51
N ILE A 114 5.25 -8.50 -25.22
CA ILE A 114 4.45 -7.66 -26.09
C ILE A 114 4.84 -6.19 -25.84
N THR A 115 5.13 -5.79 -24.60
CA THR A 115 5.37 -4.40 -24.20
C THR A 115 6.67 -3.79 -24.77
N GLU A 116 6.70 -2.47 -24.99
CA GLU A 116 7.93 -1.72 -25.33
C GLU A 116 9.05 -1.88 -24.28
N ARG A 117 10.30 -2.02 -24.75
CA ARG A 117 11.48 -2.24 -23.90
C ARG A 117 11.65 -1.17 -22.80
N ASN A 118 11.42 0.10 -23.12
CA ASN A 118 11.52 1.20 -22.15
C ASN A 118 10.44 1.14 -21.09
N THR A 119 9.22 0.78 -21.48
CA THR A 119 8.08 0.62 -20.57
C THR A 119 8.31 -0.57 -19.62
N ILE A 120 8.86 -1.68 -20.12
CA ILE A 120 9.27 -2.82 -19.29
C ILE A 120 10.36 -2.40 -18.31
N GLN A 121 11.40 -1.70 -18.77
CA GLN A 121 12.50 -1.25 -17.92
C GLN A 121 12.02 -0.33 -16.80
N ASN A 122 11.18 0.66 -17.11
CA ASN A 122 10.61 1.58 -16.13
C ASN A 122 9.69 0.85 -15.15
N THR A 123 8.89 -0.10 -15.63
CA THR A 123 7.97 -0.90 -14.81
C THR A 123 8.75 -1.82 -13.85
N MET A 124 9.77 -2.52 -14.36
CA MET A 124 10.67 -3.35 -13.56
C MET A 124 11.45 -2.51 -12.53
N LEU A 125 11.89 -1.31 -12.90
CA LEU A 125 12.56 -0.38 -11.99
C LEU A 125 11.61 0.07 -10.87
N LEU A 126 10.38 0.49 -11.20
CA LEU A 126 9.35 0.83 -10.22
C LEU A 126 9.08 -0.34 -9.27
N PHE A 127 8.93 -1.56 -9.80
CA PHE A 127 8.76 -2.76 -8.98
C PHE A 127 9.94 -3.00 -8.04
N SER A 128 11.17 -2.86 -8.54
CA SER A 128 12.39 -3.02 -7.73
C SER A 128 12.41 -2.02 -6.56
N ILE A 129 11.99 -0.77 -6.79
CA ILE A 129 11.88 0.27 -5.77
C ILE A 129 10.81 -0.10 -4.73
N THR A 130 9.64 -0.59 -5.18
CA THR A 130 8.56 -1.01 -4.28
C THR A 130 8.91 -2.23 -3.43
N PHE A 131 9.80 -3.11 -3.89
CA PHE A 131 10.30 -4.24 -3.10
C PHE A 131 11.45 -3.85 -2.16
N LEU A 132 12.39 -3.01 -2.61
CA LEU A 132 13.60 -2.70 -1.84
C LEU A 132 13.35 -1.74 -0.69
N ILE A 133 12.62 -0.64 -0.92
CA ILE A 133 12.43 0.40 0.09
C ILE A 133 11.72 -0.15 1.34
N PRO A 134 10.58 -0.85 1.23
CA PRO A 134 9.89 -1.40 2.42
C PRO A 134 10.71 -2.49 3.10
N SER A 135 11.44 -3.32 2.35
CA SER A 135 12.32 -4.36 2.94
C SER A 135 13.42 -3.75 3.81
N ILE A 136 14.04 -2.66 3.35
CA ILE A 136 15.05 -1.91 4.12
C ILE A 136 14.41 -1.28 5.37
N LEU A 137 13.22 -0.66 5.22
CA LEU A 137 12.49 -0.06 6.34
C LEU A 137 12.09 -1.11 7.40
N ILE A 138 11.67 -2.30 6.98
CA ILE A 138 11.37 -3.42 7.88
C ILE A 138 12.65 -3.86 8.62
N LEU A 139 13.79 -3.96 7.93
CA LEU A 139 15.08 -4.33 8.52
C LEU A 139 15.49 -3.36 9.64
N ILE A 140 15.27 -2.04 9.45
CA ILE A 140 15.56 -1.00 10.45
C ILE A 140 14.78 -1.23 11.75
N LEU A 141 13.58 -1.81 11.69
CA LEU A 141 12.84 -2.16 12.90
C LEU A 141 13.59 -3.21 13.74
N PHE A 142 14.33 -4.15 13.11
CA PHE A 142 15.06 -5.27 13.75
C PHE A 142 16.39 -4.95 14.37
N VAL A 143 16.99 -3.81 14.04
CA VAL A 143 18.22 -3.34 14.69
C VAL A 143 18.00 -3.25 16.19
N LYS A 144 18.74 -3.99 17.02
CA LYS A 144 18.64 -3.89 18.49
C LYS A 144 19.26 -2.55 18.92
N ASN A 145 18.50 -1.68 19.57
CA ASN A 145 19.04 -0.43 20.11
C ASN A 145 18.45 -0.09 21.49
N THR A 146 19.29 0.42 22.37
CA THR A 146 19.06 0.72 23.78
C THR A 146 18.46 2.12 24.02
N ASN A 147 18.68 3.08 23.11
CA ASN A 147 18.26 4.48 23.27
C ASN A 147 16.73 4.66 23.19
N ASN A 148 16.15 5.45 24.11
CA ASN A 148 14.71 5.70 24.17
C ASN A 148 14.18 6.46 22.94
N ILE A 149 14.95 7.41 22.41
CA ILE A 149 14.61 8.15 21.19
C ILE A 149 14.43 7.20 20.00
N LEU A 150 15.34 6.23 19.83
CA LEU A 150 15.24 5.30 18.70
C LEU A 150 14.05 4.33 18.82
N LYS A 151 13.56 4.06 20.04
CA LYS A 151 12.32 3.27 20.23
C LYS A 151 11.10 4.02 19.72
N ILE A 152 11.02 5.33 19.99
CA ILE A 152 9.94 6.20 19.50
C ILE A 152 9.99 6.28 17.97
N ILE A 153 11.18 6.54 17.41
CA ILE A 153 11.38 6.60 15.95
C ILE A 153 10.91 5.31 15.27
N LYS A 154 11.26 4.13 15.81
CA LYS A 154 10.79 2.85 15.26
C LYS A 154 9.28 2.69 15.31
N GLY A 155 8.63 3.14 16.38
CA GLY A 155 7.17 3.12 16.50
C GLY A 155 6.52 3.98 15.42
N VAL A 156 7.05 5.18 15.18
CA VAL A 156 6.58 6.10 14.13
C VAL A 156 6.78 5.49 12.74
N ILE A 157 7.98 4.96 12.44
CA ILE A 157 8.26 4.29 11.16
C ILE A 157 7.31 3.11 10.94
N GLN A 158 7.05 2.31 11.98
CA GLN A 158 6.14 1.17 11.87
C GLN A 158 4.70 1.60 11.59
N LEU A 159 4.26 2.73 12.14
CA LEU A 159 2.95 3.29 11.84
C LEU A 159 2.85 3.78 10.38
N ILE A 160 3.90 4.47 9.91
CA ILE A 160 4.00 4.94 8.52
C ILE A 160 3.94 3.75 7.56
N LEU A 161 4.71 2.69 7.83
CA LEU A 161 4.69 1.46 7.02
C LEU A 161 3.31 0.82 6.97
N LEU A 162 2.57 0.80 8.07
CA LEU A 162 1.22 0.22 8.11
C LEU A 162 0.25 0.96 7.19
N ILE A 163 0.44 2.27 7.03
CA ILE A 163 -0.39 3.13 6.21
C ILE A 163 0.06 3.10 4.74
N SER A 164 1.36 3.22 4.45
CA SER A 164 1.85 3.41 3.08
C SER A 164 1.97 2.11 2.27
N LEU A 165 2.23 0.99 2.94
CA LEU A 165 2.49 -0.30 2.30
C LEU A 165 1.29 -0.83 1.48
N PRO A 166 0.02 -0.71 1.93
CA PRO A 166 -1.14 -1.00 1.09
C PRO A 166 -1.20 -0.14 -0.18
N PHE A 167 -0.92 1.16 -0.10
CA PHE A 167 -0.97 2.05 -1.28
C PHE A 167 0.12 1.70 -2.29
N ILE A 168 1.35 1.47 -1.82
CA ILE A 168 2.46 1.05 -2.68
C ILE A 168 2.11 -0.28 -3.37
N TRP A 169 1.50 -1.20 -2.64
CA TRP A 169 1.08 -2.49 -3.19
C TRP A 169 -0.06 -2.37 -4.19
N ILE A 170 -1.08 -1.56 -3.92
CA ILE A 170 -2.18 -1.27 -4.85
C ILE A 170 -1.63 -0.66 -6.14
N ILE A 171 -0.71 0.29 -6.05
CA ILE A 171 -0.06 0.89 -7.22
C ILE A 171 0.70 -0.18 -8.02
N GLY A 172 1.48 -1.04 -7.35
CA GLY A 172 2.18 -2.15 -8.00
C GLY A 172 1.21 -3.13 -8.69
N LEU A 173 0.10 -3.46 -8.04
CA LEU A 173 -0.92 -4.35 -8.58
C LEU A 173 -1.59 -3.73 -9.81
N ILE A 174 -1.99 -2.46 -9.75
CA ILE A 174 -2.57 -1.73 -10.90
C ILE A 174 -1.61 -1.70 -12.08
N ILE A 175 -0.32 -1.44 -11.84
CA ILE A 175 0.71 -1.46 -12.89
C ILE A 175 0.84 -2.88 -13.48
N SER A 176 0.81 -3.93 -12.63
CA SER A 176 0.92 -5.32 -13.10
C SER A 176 -0.30 -5.86 -13.84
N LEU A 177 -1.48 -5.28 -13.59
CA LEU A 177 -2.72 -5.59 -14.31
C LEU A 177 -2.85 -4.82 -15.62
N ARG A 178 -2.00 -3.82 -15.87
CA ARG A 178 -2.03 -3.05 -17.11
C ARG A 178 -1.46 -3.92 -18.24
N MET A 179 -2.34 -4.40 -19.10
CA MET A 179 -1.97 -5.12 -20.32
C MET A 179 -1.07 -4.25 -21.21
N PRO A 180 -0.18 -4.87 -22.01
CA PRO A 180 0.70 -4.19 -22.94
C PRO A 180 -0.11 -3.38 -23.96
N SER A 181 0.00 -2.06 -23.89
CA SER A 181 -0.73 -1.15 -24.77
C SER A 181 -0.19 -1.12 -26.19
N SER A 182 0.98 -1.71 -26.47
CA SER A 182 1.55 -1.80 -27.82
C SER A 182 2.61 -2.89 -27.95
N THR A 183 2.79 -3.43 -29.17
CA THR A 183 3.91 -4.28 -29.57
C THR A 183 4.27 -4.11 -31.05
N THR A 184 5.53 -4.40 -31.39
CA THR A 184 5.99 -4.50 -32.78
C THR A 184 6.57 -5.87 -33.14
N ASN A 185 6.55 -6.85 -32.21
CA ASN A 185 7.11 -8.18 -32.47
C ASN A 185 6.04 -9.10 -33.09
N PRO A 186 6.23 -9.58 -34.34
CA PRO A 186 5.26 -10.46 -35.01
C PRO A 186 4.96 -11.78 -34.30
N GLU A 187 5.86 -12.30 -33.45
CA GLU A 187 5.62 -13.52 -32.64
C GLU A 187 4.45 -13.37 -31.64
N ASN A 188 4.03 -12.12 -31.38
CA ASN A 188 2.90 -11.80 -30.54
C ASN A 188 1.60 -11.59 -31.33
N TYR A 189 1.62 -11.84 -32.64
CA TYR A 189 0.39 -11.90 -33.43
C TYR A 189 -0.59 -12.91 -32.82
N ALA A 190 -1.88 -12.56 -32.82
CA ALA A 190 -2.97 -13.32 -32.19
C ALA A 190 -2.94 -13.43 -30.66
N LYS A 191 -1.95 -12.86 -29.95
CA LYS A 191 -1.99 -12.70 -28.48
C LYS A 191 -2.62 -11.36 -28.12
N LYS A 192 -3.96 -11.29 -28.14
CA LYS A 192 -4.74 -10.05 -27.98
C LYS A 192 -5.61 -10.10 -26.72
N GLU A 193 -6.18 -8.97 -26.33
CA GLU A 193 -7.16 -8.93 -25.24
C GLU A 193 -8.49 -9.56 -25.67
N GLU A 194 -9.21 -10.20 -24.74
CA GLU A 194 -10.51 -10.86 -25.01
C GLU A 194 -11.52 -9.90 -25.66
N CYS A 195 -11.54 -8.63 -25.23
CA CYS A 195 -12.37 -7.59 -25.84
C CYS A 195 -11.96 -7.24 -27.28
N VAL A 196 -10.67 -7.29 -27.60
CA VAL A 196 -10.17 -7.09 -28.95
C VAL A 196 -10.48 -8.30 -29.82
N GLU A 197 -10.40 -9.51 -29.28
CA GLU A 197 -10.83 -10.72 -29.99
C GLU A 197 -12.33 -10.68 -30.30
N GLU A 198 -13.17 -10.29 -29.34
CA GLU A 198 -14.61 -10.10 -29.56
C GLU A 198 -14.88 -9.03 -30.64
N LEU A 199 -14.15 -7.90 -30.61
CA LEU A 199 -14.24 -6.86 -31.62
C LEU A 199 -13.86 -7.38 -33.02
N LEU A 200 -12.75 -8.12 -33.12
CA LEU A 200 -12.23 -8.67 -34.38
C LEU A 200 -13.08 -9.83 -34.93
N ASN A 201 -13.79 -10.56 -34.06
CA ASN A 201 -14.68 -11.66 -34.46
C ASN A 201 -16.01 -11.17 -35.06
N ASN A 202 -16.31 -9.86 -34.99
CA ASN A 202 -17.44 -9.29 -35.72
C ASN A 202 -17.23 -9.42 -37.24
N GLN A 203 -18.34 -9.57 -37.99
CA GLN A 203 -18.32 -9.85 -39.44
C GLN A 203 -17.53 -8.83 -40.29
N GLU A 204 -17.20 -7.67 -39.73
CA GLU A 204 -16.44 -6.59 -40.37
C GLU A 204 -14.92 -6.85 -40.45
N PHE A 205 -14.34 -7.67 -39.57
CA PHE A 205 -12.87 -7.88 -39.48
C PHE A 205 -12.41 -9.32 -39.76
N VAL A 206 -13.32 -10.21 -40.18
CA VAL A 206 -13.11 -11.66 -40.44
C VAL A 206 -12.01 -11.97 -41.48
N MET A 207 -11.59 -10.98 -42.28
CA MET A 207 -10.53 -11.15 -43.28
C MET A 207 -9.15 -11.35 -42.62
N LEU A 208 -8.94 -10.85 -41.40
CA LEU A 208 -7.68 -11.01 -40.69
C LEU A 208 -7.46 -12.49 -40.31
N PRO A 209 -6.32 -13.12 -40.66
CA PRO A 209 -6.11 -14.54 -40.36
C PRO A 209 -5.88 -14.79 -38.86
N ASP A 210 -6.40 -15.89 -38.32
CA ASP A 210 -6.27 -16.22 -36.89
C ASP A 210 -4.81 -16.51 -36.47
N THR A 211 -3.98 -17.01 -37.40
CA THR A 211 -2.56 -17.32 -37.18
C THR A 211 -1.71 -16.92 -38.38
N LEU A 212 -0.42 -16.64 -38.14
CA LEU A 212 0.53 -16.38 -39.22
C LEU A 212 0.74 -17.62 -40.11
N PRO A 213 0.75 -17.49 -41.45
CA PRO A 213 1.07 -18.59 -42.35
C PRO A 213 2.53 -19.06 -42.21
N ASN A 214 2.82 -20.32 -42.53
CA ASN A 214 4.16 -20.92 -42.32
C ASN A 214 5.23 -20.44 -43.34
N ASN A 215 4.83 -20.03 -44.54
CA ASN A 215 5.73 -19.76 -45.67
C ASN A 215 5.94 -18.25 -45.92
N ILE A 216 6.19 -17.48 -44.86
CA ILE A 216 6.24 -16.02 -44.89
C ILE A 216 7.61 -15.47 -44.49
N VAL A 217 7.97 -14.30 -45.02
CA VAL A 217 9.17 -13.51 -44.69
C VAL A 217 8.83 -12.02 -44.58
N ASP A 218 9.77 -11.23 -44.06
CA ASP A 218 9.66 -9.77 -43.92
C ASP A 218 8.35 -9.32 -43.24
N VAL A 219 8.08 -9.92 -42.08
CA VAL A 219 6.87 -9.67 -41.32
C VAL A 219 7.01 -8.36 -40.55
N ASP A 220 6.22 -7.36 -40.92
CA ASP A 220 6.07 -6.11 -40.17
C ASP A 220 4.78 -6.16 -39.36
N TYR A 221 4.89 -5.94 -38.06
CA TYR A 221 3.76 -5.93 -37.13
C TYR A 221 3.80 -4.69 -36.26
N PHE A 222 2.64 -4.09 -36.08
CA PHE A 222 2.38 -3.05 -35.11
C PHE A 222 1.01 -3.29 -34.51
N TYR A 223 0.94 -3.39 -33.20
CA TYR A 223 -0.31 -3.45 -32.47
C TYR A 223 -0.25 -2.41 -31.37
N LYS A 224 -1.33 -1.67 -31.21
CA LYS A 224 -1.51 -0.71 -30.14
C LYS A 224 -2.98 -0.71 -29.71
N TYR A 225 -3.23 -0.97 -28.44
CA TYR A 225 -4.53 -0.89 -27.82
C TYR A 225 -4.45 -0.02 -26.57
N GLU A 226 -5.24 1.04 -26.50
CA GLU A 226 -5.30 1.96 -25.37
C GLU A 226 -6.75 2.18 -24.94
N VAL A 227 -6.98 2.08 -23.63
CA VAL A 227 -8.23 2.53 -23.00
C VAL A 227 -7.91 3.80 -22.21
N ILE A 228 -8.52 4.91 -22.61
CA ILE A 228 -8.35 6.22 -21.97
C ILE A 228 -9.73 6.66 -21.47
N PHE A 229 -9.94 6.59 -20.16
CA PHE A 229 -11.26 6.72 -19.55
C PHE A 229 -12.24 5.67 -20.10
N ASP A 230 -13.30 6.10 -20.78
CA ASP A 230 -14.30 5.22 -21.41
C ASP A 230 -14.05 5.03 -22.93
N ASP A 231 -13.06 5.72 -23.49
CA ASP A 231 -12.73 5.64 -24.92
C ASP A 231 -11.72 4.51 -25.21
N GLN A 232 -11.97 3.75 -26.28
CA GLN A 232 -11.11 2.64 -26.72
C GLN A 232 -10.45 2.95 -28.06
N TYR A 233 -9.14 2.72 -28.14
CA TYR A 233 -8.33 2.97 -29.33
C TYR A 233 -7.58 1.70 -29.72
N LEU A 234 -7.85 1.17 -30.92
CA LEU A 234 -7.14 0.04 -31.51
C LEU A 234 -6.46 0.48 -32.81
N ASN A 235 -5.15 0.22 -32.92
CA ASN A 235 -4.38 0.33 -34.13
C ASN A 235 -3.59 -0.97 -34.33
N LEU A 236 -3.97 -1.75 -35.34
CA LEU A 236 -3.31 -2.99 -35.72
C LEU A 236 -2.89 -2.90 -37.17
N GLU A 237 -1.60 -3.01 -37.42
CA GLU A 237 -1.02 -3.13 -38.75
C GLU A 237 -0.19 -4.41 -38.81
N ILE A 238 -0.45 -5.26 -39.79
CA ILE A 238 0.37 -6.43 -40.05
C ILE A 238 0.57 -6.61 -41.55
N SER A 239 1.78 -6.98 -41.93
CA SER A 239 2.09 -7.32 -43.32
C SER A 239 3.21 -8.32 -43.40
N TRP A 240 3.23 -9.11 -44.47
CA TRP A 240 4.26 -10.10 -44.73
C TRP A 240 4.35 -10.41 -46.22
N THR A 241 5.47 -11.01 -46.60
CA THR A 241 5.76 -11.46 -47.96
C THR A 241 5.69 -12.98 -48.04
N TYR A 242 4.99 -13.52 -49.03
CA TYR A 242 4.98 -14.97 -49.26
C TYR A 242 6.23 -15.44 -50.02
N GLN A 243 6.83 -16.53 -49.55
CA GLN A 243 7.93 -17.19 -50.27
C GLN A 243 7.41 -17.83 -51.57
N ASP A 244 6.30 -18.55 -51.48
CA ASP A 244 5.70 -19.30 -52.59
C ASP A 244 4.60 -18.51 -53.30
N TYR A 245 4.64 -18.54 -54.65
CA TYR A 245 3.67 -17.84 -55.48
C TYR A 245 2.25 -18.43 -55.37
N VAL A 246 2.14 -19.74 -55.15
CA VAL A 246 0.84 -20.42 -55.02
C VAL A 246 0.10 -19.95 -53.76
N ASP A 247 0.81 -19.86 -52.63
CA ASP A 247 0.23 -19.40 -51.37
C ASP A 247 -0.20 -17.93 -51.45
N TYR A 248 0.62 -17.11 -52.11
CA TYR A 248 0.28 -15.72 -52.41
C TYR A 248 -1.01 -15.58 -53.24
N GLU A 249 -1.10 -16.30 -54.36
CA GLU A 249 -2.28 -16.22 -55.24
C GLU A 249 -3.55 -16.71 -54.54
N ASN A 250 -3.46 -17.74 -53.70
CA ASN A 250 -4.60 -18.21 -52.91
C ASN A 250 -5.11 -17.12 -51.95
N GLU A 251 -4.21 -16.44 -51.24
CA GLU A 251 -4.58 -15.36 -50.31
C GLU A 251 -5.11 -14.12 -51.07
N LYS A 252 -4.50 -13.80 -52.20
CA LYS A 252 -4.97 -12.73 -53.11
C LYS A 252 -6.40 -13.00 -53.59
N LEU A 253 -6.69 -14.22 -54.04
CA LEU A 253 -8.05 -14.62 -54.44
C LEU A 253 -9.04 -14.53 -53.28
N ARG A 254 -8.62 -14.93 -52.06
CA ARG A 254 -9.43 -14.78 -50.84
C ARG A 254 -9.77 -13.31 -50.59
N MET A 255 -8.77 -12.41 -50.65
CA MET A 255 -8.97 -10.95 -50.52
C MET A 255 -9.93 -10.40 -51.58
N GLN A 256 -9.75 -10.77 -52.84
CA GLN A 256 -10.61 -10.31 -53.95
C GLN A 256 -12.06 -10.82 -53.84
N SER A 257 -12.26 -11.96 -53.18
CA SER A 257 -13.60 -12.54 -52.99
C SER A 257 -14.40 -11.88 -51.85
N PHE A 258 -13.76 -11.04 -51.04
CA PHE A 258 -14.40 -10.41 -49.89
C PHE A 258 -15.45 -9.40 -50.32
N LYS A 259 -16.66 -9.52 -49.75
CA LYS A 259 -17.76 -8.59 -49.98
C LYS A 259 -18.19 -7.99 -48.63
N PRO A 260 -18.02 -6.69 -48.40
CA PRO A 260 -18.40 -6.06 -47.14
C PRO A 260 -19.93 -6.03 -47.01
N ILE A 261 -20.41 -6.11 -45.77
CA ILE A 261 -21.85 -6.10 -45.45
C ILE A 261 -22.43 -4.68 -45.57
N ASN A 262 -21.67 -3.65 -45.23
CA ASN A 262 -22.04 -2.24 -45.31
C ASN A 262 -20.79 -1.36 -45.45
N SER A 263 -20.41 -0.94 -46.67
CA SER A 263 -19.54 0.25 -46.84
C SER A 263 -19.38 0.69 -48.30
N GLN A 264 -19.08 1.98 -48.47
CA GLN A 264 -18.67 2.58 -49.73
C GLN A 264 -17.26 2.10 -50.05
N VAL A 265 -17.16 1.15 -50.99
CA VAL A 265 -15.88 0.66 -51.49
C VAL A 265 -15.27 1.73 -52.38
N VAL A 266 -14.09 2.22 -52.02
CA VAL A 266 -13.25 3.03 -52.92
C VAL A 266 -12.02 2.19 -53.24
N GLU A 267 -11.94 1.72 -54.48
CA GLU A 267 -10.72 1.13 -55.02
C GLU A 267 -9.74 2.26 -55.32
N ASP A 268 -8.61 2.29 -54.61
CA ASP A 268 -7.48 3.19 -54.90
C ASP A 268 -6.23 2.35 -55.16
N GLY A 269 -6.08 1.90 -56.41
CA GLY A 269 -4.96 1.06 -56.83
C GLY A 269 -4.92 -0.32 -56.18
N PHE A 270 -3.79 -0.67 -55.56
CA PHE A 270 -3.48 -2.00 -55.01
C PHE A 270 -3.98 -2.24 -53.58
N GLN A 271 -4.80 -1.34 -53.03
CA GLN A 271 -5.35 -1.43 -51.67
C GLN A 271 -6.87 -1.33 -51.68
N MET A 272 -7.55 -2.28 -51.03
CA MET A 272 -9.00 -2.22 -50.83
C MET A 272 -9.30 -1.47 -49.53
N HIS A 273 -10.04 -0.37 -49.65
CA HIS A 273 -10.38 0.49 -48.52
C HIS A 273 -11.82 0.25 -48.05
N TYR A 274 -11.98 -0.26 -46.83
CA TYR A 274 -13.28 -0.42 -46.20
C TYR A 274 -13.42 0.58 -45.05
N THR A 275 -14.35 1.52 -45.22
CA THR A 275 -14.75 2.43 -44.14
C THR A 275 -15.83 1.76 -43.32
N LEU A 276 -15.64 1.64 -42.01
CA LEU A 276 -16.68 1.07 -41.14
C LEU A 276 -17.60 2.19 -40.68
N GLY A 277 -18.90 2.04 -40.93
CA GLY A 277 -19.94 3.01 -40.54
C GLY A 277 -20.41 3.96 -41.64
N ASN A 278 -21.52 4.64 -41.36
CA ASN A 278 -22.33 5.37 -42.35
C ASN A 278 -21.90 6.84 -42.57
N ASN A 279 -20.77 7.28 -42.01
CA ASN A 279 -20.39 8.69 -41.99
C ASN A 279 -18.89 8.91 -42.23
N LYS A 280 -18.58 9.85 -43.12
CA LYS A 280 -17.26 10.43 -43.43
C LYS A 280 -16.61 11.17 -42.24
N LYS A 281 -16.53 10.55 -41.06
CA LYS A 281 -15.65 10.98 -39.98
C LYS A 281 -14.62 9.88 -39.80
N ASP A 282 -13.40 10.15 -40.28
CA ASP A 282 -12.27 9.24 -40.56
C ASP A 282 -11.68 8.48 -39.34
N LYS A 283 -12.49 7.98 -38.42
CA LYS A 283 -12.00 7.43 -37.15
C LYS A 283 -12.01 5.90 -37.06
N GLN A 284 -12.60 5.21 -38.03
CA GLN A 284 -12.61 3.75 -38.07
C GLN A 284 -12.44 3.26 -39.51
N HIS A 285 -11.39 2.51 -39.77
CA HIS A 285 -11.14 1.93 -41.09
C HIS A 285 -10.48 0.56 -40.97
N PHE A 286 -10.89 -0.31 -41.89
CA PHE A 286 -10.22 -1.57 -42.14
C PHE A 286 -9.71 -1.56 -43.58
N ARG A 287 -8.39 -1.74 -43.76
CA ARG A 287 -7.75 -1.80 -45.06
C ARG A 287 -7.02 -3.11 -45.17
N PHE A 288 -7.16 -3.75 -46.31
CA PHE A 288 -6.27 -4.83 -46.68
C PHE A 288 -5.94 -4.73 -48.16
N GLY A 289 -4.80 -5.29 -48.52
CA GLY A 289 -4.31 -5.20 -49.89
C GLY A 289 -3.13 -6.12 -50.11
N TYR A 290 -2.68 -6.13 -51.36
CA TYR A 290 -1.59 -6.97 -51.80
C TYR A 290 -0.74 -6.23 -52.85
N ASP A 291 0.53 -6.56 -52.92
CA ASP A 291 1.47 -6.07 -53.92
C ASP A 291 2.01 -7.26 -54.72
N ASP A 292 1.67 -7.31 -56.00
CA ASP A 292 2.07 -8.37 -56.94
C ASP A 292 3.59 -8.40 -57.18
N VAL A 293 4.27 -7.25 -57.08
CA VAL A 293 5.72 -7.15 -57.33
C VAL A 293 6.50 -7.81 -56.21
N THR A 294 6.09 -7.57 -54.97
CA THR A 294 6.76 -8.07 -53.78
C THR A 294 6.14 -9.34 -53.22
N LYS A 295 4.97 -9.77 -53.72
CA LYS A 295 4.12 -10.85 -53.15
C LYS A 295 3.75 -10.57 -51.69
N ARG A 296 3.60 -9.29 -51.36
CA ARG A 296 3.34 -8.81 -50.00
C ARG A 296 1.86 -8.62 -49.78
N VAL A 297 1.37 -9.00 -48.62
CA VAL A 297 -0.01 -8.72 -48.17
C VAL A 297 0.03 -7.81 -46.95
N ILE A 298 -0.98 -6.96 -46.82
CA ILE A 298 -1.06 -5.94 -45.78
C ILE A 298 -2.47 -5.92 -45.22
N TYR A 299 -2.57 -5.80 -43.89
CA TYR A 299 -3.79 -5.61 -43.13
C TYR A 299 -3.60 -4.44 -42.16
N ARG A 300 -4.54 -3.49 -42.14
CA ARG A 300 -4.54 -2.33 -41.24
C ARG A 300 -5.94 -2.12 -40.68
N ILE A 301 -6.03 -2.10 -39.35
CA ILE A 301 -7.23 -1.80 -38.59
C ILE A 301 -6.92 -0.57 -37.76
N TYR A 302 -7.76 0.44 -37.92
CA TYR A 302 -7.83 1.57 -37.01
C TYR A 302 -9.26 1.66 -36.51
N TYR A 303 -9.44 1.62 -35.20
CA TYR A 303 -10.74 1.67 -34.57
C TYR A 303 -10.68 2.56 -33.34
N GLU A 304 -11.43 3.66 -33.36
CA GLU A 304 -11.60 4.58 -32.24
C GLU A 304 -13.06 4.56 -31.81
N TRP A 305 -13.34 4.07 -30.60
CA TRP A 305 -14.65 4.12 -29.97
C TRP A 305 -14.69 5.27 -28.96
N VAL A 306 -15.52 6.27 -29.26
CA VAL A 306 -15.75 7.42 -28.37
C VAL A 306 -17.15 7.25 -27.78
N SER A 307 -17.22 7.09 -26.45
CA SER A 307 -18.49 6.93 -25.73
C SER A 307 -19.25 8.24 -25.54
#